data_AF-A0A8C7CNG4-F1
#
_entry.id   AF-A0A8C7CNG4-F1
#
_cell.length_a   1.000
_cell.length_b   1.000
_cell.length_c   1.000
_cell.angle_alpha   90.00
_cell.angle_beta   90.00
_cell.angle_gamma   90.00
#
_symmetry.space_group_name_H-M   'P 1'
#
loop_
_entity.id
_entity.type
_entity.pdbx_description
1 polymer ?
#
loop_
_entity_poly.entity_id
_entity_poly.type
_entity_poly.pdbx_seq_one_letter_code
_entity_poly.pdbx_strand_id
1 'polypeptide(L)'
;MDNCVYDSCGCSYEGRYYLSGMKFWEDDKCTKQCECNPGTAKVECKATACKKSEVCGLQSGKRDCYPTSYATCQGSGDPHYRTFDGKRFDFQGTCTYVLSKLVSKDDKSLAPFEVLVKNQNRGRNTAVSYTKTVTVIVFKNIISMSRDNPGKVLVSYLKMLSIPNE
;
A
#
# COMPACT_ATOMS: atom_id res chain seq x y z
N MET A 1 -19.51 35.58 -22.18
CA MET A 1 -18.77 35.88 -20.93
C MET A 1 -18.17 34.56 -20.50
N ASP A 2 -16.92 34.32 -20.91
CA ASP A 2 -16.18 33.15 -20.48
C ASP A 2 -15.86 33.31 -19.00
N ASN A 3 -16.56 32.57 -18.16
CA ASN A 3 -16.21 32.44 -16.75
C ASN A 3 -14.89 31.69 -16.68
N CYS A 4 -13.78 32.42 -16.52
CA CYS A 4 -12.53 31.83 -16.04
C CYS A 4 -12.81 31.19 -14.68
N VAL A 5 -12.95 29.87 -14.67
CA VAL A 5 -12.85 29.09 -13.45
C VAL A 5 -11.39 29.19 -13.01
N TYR A 6 -11.11 29.99 -11.97
CA TYR A 6 -9.85 29.94 -11.24
C TYR A 6 -9.78 28.56 -10.59
N ASP A 7 -9.34 27.54 -11.34
CA ASP A 7 -8.92 26.27 -10.77
C ASP A 7 -7.60 26.54 -10.02
N SER A 8 -7.75 27.01 -8.77
CA SER A 8 -6.74 27.14 -7.72
C SER A 8 -5.31 27.48 -8.17
N CYS A 9 -4.95 28.77 -8.17
CA CYS A 9 -3.57 29.22 -8.37
C CYS A 9 -2.58 28.46 -7.48
N GLY A 10 -1.38 28.19 -8.00
CA GLY A 10 -0.28 27.66 -7.23
C GLY A 10 0.43 28.74 -6.39
N CYS A 11 1.49 28.32 -5.71
CA CYS A 11 2.28 29.17 -4.82
C CYS A 11 3.71 29.30 -5.36
N SER A 12 4.28 30.50 -5.27
CA SER A 12 5.71 30.72 -5.48
C SER A 12 6.44 30.73 -4.14
N TYR A 13 7.50 29.95 -4.01
CA TYR A 13 8.29 29.85 -2.78
C TYR A 13 9.76 29.57 -3.13
N GLU A 14 10.66 30.41 -2.60
CA GLU A 14 12.11 30.38 -2.87
C GLU A 14 12.48 30.25 -4.37
N GLY A 15 11.78 31.02 -5.21
CA GLY A 15 12.03 31.05 -6.66
C GLY A 15 11.51 29.82 -7.42
N ARG A 16 10.76 28.93 -6.78
CA ARG A 16 10.10 27.77 -7.41
C ARG A 16 8.59 27.91 -7.34
N TYR A 17 7.90 27.35 -8.34
CA TYR A 17 6.45 27.31 -8.40
C TYR A 17 5.93 25.94 -7.98
N TYR A 18 4.92 25.93 -7.10
CA TYR A 18 4.28 24.73 -6.56
C TYR A 18 2.80 24.74 -6.89
N LEU A 19 2.27 23.60 -7.31
CA LEU A 19 0.84 23.46 -7.59
C LEU A 19 0.02 23.57 -6.30
N SER A 20 -1.22 24.03 -6.42
CA SER A 20 -2.19 24.02 -5.32
C SER A 20 -2.29 22.62 -4.69
N GLY A 21 -2.18 22.54 -3.35
CA GLY A 21 -2.18 21.29 -2.58
C GLY A 21 -0.88 20.47 -2.63
N MET A 22 0.14 20.93 -3.37
CA MET A 22 1.42 20.24 -3.45
C MET A 22 2.16 20.31 -2.12
N LYS A 23 2.64 19.15 -1.65
CA LYS A 23 3.48 19.00 -0.46
C LYS A 23 4.93 18.78 -0.84
N PHE A 24 5.85 19.39 -0.11
CA PHE A 24 7.29 19.26 -0.34
C PHE A 24 8.10 19.46 0.96
N TRP A 25 9.36 19.04 0.94
CA TRP A 25 10.30 19.26 2.03
C TRP A 25 11.11 20.53 1.75
N GLU A 26 11.21 21.43 2.74
CA GLU A 26 12.01 22.67 2.64
C GLU A 26 13.51 22.37 2.67
N ASP A 27 13.90 21.38 3.48
CA ASP A 27 15.29 21.05 3.78
C ASP A 27 15.69 19.65 3.27
N ASP A 28 16.98 19.34 3.42
CA ASP A 28 17.57 18.07 3.04
C ASP A 28 17.59 17.02 4.17
N LYS A 29 17.01 17.33 5.33
CA LYS A 29 16.99 16.47 6.53
C LYS A 29 15.58 16.01 6.90
N CYS A 30 14.59 16.39 6.09
CA CYS A 30 13.18 16.17 6.35
C CYS A 30 12.75 16.70 7.72
N THR A 31 13.19 17.91 8.08
CA THR A 31 12.84 18.57 9.36
C THR A 31 11.67 19.55 9.25
N LYS A 32 11.28 19.90 8.02
CA LYS A 32 10.17 20.82 7.76
C LYS A 32 9.47 20.50 6.45
N GLN A 33 8.16 20.26 6.56
CA GLN A 33 7.30 19.96 5.41
C GLN A 33 6.36 21.14 5.15
N CYS A 34 6.26 21.52 3.88
CA CYS A 34 5.47 22.64 3.41
C CYS A 34 4.36 22.16 2.46
N GLU A 35 3.26 22.92 2.44
CA GLU A 35 2.15 22.71 1.52
C GLU A 35 1.75 24.04 0.87
N CYS A 36 1.51 24.05 -0.43
CA CYS A 36 0.84 25.18 -1.07
C CYS A 36 -0.65 25.12 -0.73
N ASN A 37 -1.10 25.95 0.21
CA ASN A 37 -2.46 25.90 0.72
C ASN A 37 -3.48 26.30 -0.39
N PRO A 38 -4.42 25.40 -0.76
CA PRO A 38 -5.37 25.68 -1.84
C PRO A 38 -6.30 26.88 -1.60
N GLY A 39 -6.56 27.23 -0.35
CA GLY A 39 -7.46 28.33 0.02
C GLY A 39 -6.77 29.69 0.11
N THR A 40 -5.47 29.73 0.39
CA THR A 40 -4.74 30.99 0.58
C THR A 40 -3.74 31.31 -0.53
N ALA A 41 -3.44 30.34 -1.41
CA ALA A 41 -2.38 30.42 -2.42
C ALA A 41 -1.02 30.82 -1.82
N LYS A 42 -0.78 30.43 -0.56
CA LYS A 42 0.47 30.64 0.17
C LYS A 42 1.06 29.32 0.62
N VAL A 43 2.38 29.28 0.71
CA VAL A 43 3.08 28.13 1.29
C VAL A 43 3.01 28.18 2.81
N GLU A 44 2.55 27.09 3.40
CA GLU A 44 2.47 26.89 4.85
C GLU A 44 3.38 25.73 5.25
N CYS A 45 4.34 25.98 6.13
CA CYS A 45 5.33 25.00 6.56
C CYS A 45 5.14 24.60 8.01
N LYS A 46 5.39 23.32 8.32
CA LYS A 46 5.32 22.75 9.67
C LYS A 46 6.59 21.97 9.97
N ALA A 47 7.15 22.20 11.15
CA ALA A 47 8.23 21.36 11.67
C ALA A 47 7.71 19.92 11.84
N THR A 48 8.45 18.95 11.30
CA THR A 48 8.09 17.53 11.33
C THR A 48 9.36 16.71 11.18
N ALA A 49 9.28 15.39 11.35
CA ALA A 49 10.40 14.50 11.16
C ALA A 49 9.92 13.15 10.62
N CYS A 50 10.80 12.44 9.93
CA CYS A 50 10.56 11.04 9.57
C CYS A 50 10.32 10.20 10.83
N LYS A 51 9.53 9.13 10.68
CA LYS A 51 9.30 8.19 11.79
C LYS A 51 10.61 7.45 12.12
N LYS A 52 10.67 6.86 13.31
CA LYS A 52 11.85 6.06 13.73
C LYS A 52 12.20 4.91 12.76
N SER A 53 11.20 4.39 12.03
CA SER A 53 11.35 3.32 11.03
C SER A 53 11.62 3.85 9.61
N GLU A 54 11.89 5.14 9.47
CA GLU A 54 12.09 5.81 8.20
C GLU A 54 13.38 6.64 8.22
N VAL A 55 13.92 6.90 7.04
CA VAL A 55 15.09 7.75 6.82
C VAL A 55 14.78 8.76 5.72
N CYS A 56 15.20 10.01 5.93
CA CYS A 56 15.11 11.03 4.89
C CYS A 56 16.04 10.68 3.74
N GLY A 57 15.51 10.60 2.52
CA GLY A 57 16.29 10.25 1.34
C GLY A 57 15.79 10.95 0.10
N LEU A 58 16.58 10.88 -0.98
CA LEU A 58 16.20 11.30 -2.32
C LEU A 58 16.13 10.04 -3.20
N GLN A 59 14.95 9.61 -3.60
CA GLN A 59 14.76 8.46 -4.50
C GLN A 59 13.97 8.90 -5.74
N SER A 60 14.50 8.58 -6.92
CA SER A 60 13.89 8.95 -8.21
C SER A 60 13.52 10.44 -8.31
N GLY A 61 14.40 11.32 -7.80
CA GLY A 61 14.20 12.78 -7.82
C GLY A 61 13.20 13.31 -6.78
N LYS A 62 12.58 12.46 -5.95
CA LYS A 62 11.67 12.86 -4.88
C LYS A 62 12.38 12.74 -3.53
N ARG A 63 12.37 13.82 -2.75
CA ARG A 63 12.80 13.78 -1.35
C ARG A 63 11.62 13.36 -0.48
N ASP A 64 11.81 12.35 0.36
CA ASP A 64 10.76 11.86 1.25
C ASP A 64 11.33 11.03 2.42
N CYS A 65 10.45 10.64 3.33
CA CYS A 65 10.74 9.65 4.35
C CYS A 65 10.53 8.24 3.78
N TYR A 66 11.60 7.46 3.69
CA TYR A 66 11.58 6.10 3.15
C TYR A 66 11.81 5.08 4.26
N PRO A 67 11.17 3.90 4.23
CA PRO A 67 11.37 2.88 5.25
C PRO A 67 12.83 2.41 5.29
N THR A 68 13.36 2.19 6.49
CA THR A 68 14.75 1.72 6.69
C THR A 68 14.94 0.24 6.37
N SER A 69 13.85 -0.53 6.32
CA SER A 69 13.88 -1.96 6.02
C SER A 69 12.55 -2.43 5.44
N TYR A 70 12.62 -3.56 4.75
CA TYR A 70 11.47 -4.29 4.24
C TYR A 70 11.53 -5.73 4.76
N ALA A 71 10.36 -6.34 4.99
CA ALA A 71 10.25 -7.74 5.38
C ALA A 71 9.22 -8.44 4.48
N THR A 72 9.41 -9.73 4.25
CA THR A 72 8.54 -10.53 3.37
C THR A 72 7.95 -11.70 4.14
N CYS A 73 6.62 -11.79 4.14
CA CYS A 73 5.89 -13.00 4.51
C CYS A 73 5.51 -13.75 3.22
N GLN A 74 5.62 -15.08 3.23
CA GLN A 74 5.38 -15.92 2.06
C GLN A 74 4.46 -17.09 2.41
N GLY A 75 3.61 -17.46 1.46
CA GLY A 75 2.81 -18.69 1.51
C GLY A 75 2.89 -19.38 0.15
N SER A 76 3.16 -20.68 0.13
CA SER A 76 3.35 -21.45 -1.11
C SER A 76 2.83 -22.89 -0.98
N GLY A 77 2.54 -23.51 -2.13
CA GLY A 77 2.30 -24.97 -2.22
C GLY A 77 1.08 -25.50 -1.45
N ASP A 78 1.26 -26.70 -0.88
CA ASP A 78 0.62 -27.19 0.35
C ASP A 78 1.26 -26.44 1.53
N PRO A 79 0.51 -25.92 2.51
CA PRO A 79 0.72 -24.53 2.87
C PRO A 79 1.99 -24.38 3.72
N HIS A 80 3.08 -24.05 3.04
CA HIS A 80 4.36 -23.70 3.62
C HIS A 80 4.39 -22.20 3.81
N TYR A 81 4.45 -21.78 5.06
CA TYR A 81 4.48 -20.38 5.42
C TYR A 81 5.86 -19.98 5.90
N ARG A 82 6.26 -18.77 5.52
CA ARG A 82 7.41 -18.07 6.09
C ARG A 82 6.95 -16.73 6.64
N THR A 83 7.14 -16.51 7.92
CA THR A 83 6.77 -15.27 8.61
C THR A 83 7.72 -14.12 8.28
N PHE A 84 7.35 -12.89 8.65
CA PHE A 84 8.20 -11.70 8.48
C PHE A 84 9.53 -11.77 9.24
N ASP A 85 9.58 -12.46 10.39
CA ASP A 85 10.81 -12.75 11.15
C ASP A 85 11.54 -14.02 10.64
N GLY A 86 11.08 -14.59 9.52
CA GLY A 86 11.78 -15.66 8.80
C GLY A 86 11.51 -17.09 9.28
N LYS A 87 10.64 -17.29 10.28
CA LYS A 87 10.27 -18.63 10.77
C LYS A 87 9.45 -19.37 9.72
N ARG A 88 9.68 -20.68 9.63
CA ARG A 88 9.00 -21.57 8.69
C ARG A 88 8.07 -22.51 9.45
N PHE A 89 6.88 -22.72 8.91
CA PHE A 89 5.92 -23.69 9.44
C PHE A 89 4.93 -24.14 8.37
N ASP A 90 4.32 -25.29 8.62
CA ASP A 90 3.32 -25.88 7.76
C ASP A 90 1.96 -25.84 8.43
N PHE A 91 0.90 -25.58 7.66
CA PHE A 91 -0.44 -25.50 8.22
C PHE A 91 -1.51 -26.08 7.29
N GLN A 92 -2.04 -27.25 7.66
CA GLN A 92 -2.99 -28.03 6.86
C GLN A 92 -4.45 -27.74 7.22
N GLY A 93 -4.85 -26.47 7.20
CA GLY A 93 -6.24 -26.02 7.43
C GLY A 93 -7.02 -25.75 6.14
N THR A 94 -8.35 -25.83 6.17
CA THR A 94 -9.25 -25.67 4.99
C THR A 94 -10.18 -24.46 5.08
N CYS A 95 -9.97 -23.58 6.06
CA CYS A 95 -10.76 -22.36 6.20
C CYS A 95 -10.15 -21.18 5.42
N THR A 96 -10.76 -20.02 5.58
CA THR A 96 -10.15 -18.73 5.28
C THR A 96 -9.41 -18.24 6.51
N TYR A 97 -8.16 -17.84 6.32
CA TYR A 97 -7.28 -17.36 7.38
C TYR A 97 -6.76 -15.97 7.05
N VAL A 98 -6.51 -15.16 8.08
CA VAL A 98 -5.82 -13.89 7.96
C VAL A 98 -4.32 -14.18 7.84
N LEU A 99 -3.74 -13.89 6.67
CA LEU A 99 -2.30 -14.04 6.45
C LEU A 99 -1.53 -12.84 6.99
N SER A 100 -2.05 -11.64 6.79
CA SER A 100 -1.50 -10.39 7.31
C SER A 100 -2.59 -9.32 7.37
N LYS A 101 -2.56 -8.47 8.38
CA LYS A 101 -3.41 -7.27 8.46
C LYS A 101 -2.74 -6.19 9.28
N LEU A 102 -3.11 -4.94 9.04
CA LEU A 102 -2.76 -3.84 9.93
C LEU A 102 -3.54 -3.98 11.25
N VAL A 103 -2.83 -4.03 12.39
CA VAL A 103 -3.44 -4.18 13.73
C VAL A 103 -3.52 -2.84 14.47
N SER A 104 -2.43 -2.06 14.49
CA SER A 104 -2.44 -0.74 15.14
C SER A 104 -3.19 0.28 14.28
N LYS A 105 -4.06 1.07 14.93
CA LYS A 105 -4.79 2.20 14.35
C LYS A 105 -4.28 3.54 14.86
N ASP A 106 -3.17 3.55 15.59
CA ASP A 106 -2.65 4.74 16.25
C ASP A 106 -2.05 5.70 15.21
N ASP A 107 -1.43 5.13 14.18
CA ASP A 107 -0.87 5.87 13.06
C ASP A 107 -1.90 6.02 11.94
N LYS A 108 -2.60 7.16 11.94
CA LYS A 108 -3.59 7.52 10.92
C LYS A 108 -3.00 7.69 9.51
N SER A 109 -1.67 7.75 9.38
CA SER A 109 -1.02 7.84 8.08
C SER A 109 -0.92 6.47 7.38
N LEU A 110 -1.16 5.37 8.09
CA LEU A 110 -1.12 4.02 7.53
C LEU A 110 -2.47 3.66 6.94
N ALA A 111 -2.47 3.16 5.71
CA ALA A 111 -3.66 2.62 5.08
C ALA A 111 -4.02 1.25 5.69
N PRO A 112 -5.25 1.06 6.19
CA PRO A 112 -5.71 -0.26 6.61
C PRO A 112 -5.71 -1.24 5.44
N PHE A 113 -5.21 -2.44 5.70
CA PHE A 113 -5.24 -3.54 4.76
C PHE A 113 -5.43 -4.88 5.48
N GLU A 114 -5.97 -5.85 4.75
CA GLU A 114 -6.11 -7.23 5.18
C GLU A 114 -5.86 -8.18 4.00
N VAL A 115 -5.07 -9.22 4.23
CA VAL A 115 -4.78 -10.28 3.26
C VAL A 115 -5.36 -11.57 3.80
N LEU A 116 -6.35 -12.11 3.09
CA LEU A 116 -7.04 -13.34 3.40
C LEU A 116 -6.59 -14.45 2.45
N VAL A 117 -6.37 -15.64 3.01
CA VAL A 117 -6.02 -16.84 2.25
C VAL A 117 -7.03 -17.94 2.55
N LYS A 118 -7.71 -18.41 1.51
CA LYS A 118 -8.59 -19.57 1.59
C LYS A 118 -7.83 -20.81 1.15
N ASN A 119 -7.68 -21.77 2.04
CA ASN A 119 -7.11 -23.07 1.73
C ASN A 119 -8.23 -24.10 1.51
N GLN A 120 -7.99 -25.11 0.67
CA GLN A 120 -8.92 -26.22 0.45
C GLN A 120 -8.15 -27.50 0.12
N ASN A 121 -8.75 -28.66 0.41
CA ASN A 121 -8.27 -29.93 -0.13
C ASN A 121 -8.44 -29.98 -1.66
N ARG A 122 -7.66 -30.85 -2.32
CA ARG A 122 -7.76 -31.07 -3.77
C ARG A 122 -8.24 -32.49 -4.04
N GLY A 123 -9.37 -32.62 -4.74
CA GLY A 123 -9.92 -33.93 -5.09
C GLY A 123 -10.24 -34.77 -3.85
N ARG A 124 -9.84 -36.04 -3.86
CA ARG A 124 -10.09 -36.98 -2.75
C ARG A 124 -9.06 -36.92 -1.63
N ASN A 125 -7.93 -36.22 -1.81
CA ASN A 125 -6.90 -36.15 -0.77
C ASN A 125 -7.28 -35.08 0.27
N THR A 126 -7.73 -35.53 1.44
CA THR A 126 -8.10 -34.68 2.57
C THR A 126 -6.99 -34.47 3.59
N ALA A 127 -5.84 -35.14 3.43
CA ALA A 127 -4.72 -35.06 4.37
C ALA A 127 -3.92 -33.74 4.27
N VAL A 128 -3.96 -33.10 3.10
CA VAL A 128 -3.27 -31.81 2.86
C VAL A 128 -4.20 -30.80 2.22
N SER A 129 -4.00 -29.53 2.56
CA SER A 129 -4.72 -28.41 1.97
C SER A 129 -3.82 -27.61 1.03
N TYR A 130 -4.42 -26.71 0.25
CA TYR A 130 -3.72 -25.86 -0.69
C TYR A 130 -4.42 -24.53 -0.81
N THR A 131 -3.67 -23.46 -0.99
CA THR A 131 -4.24 -22.14 -1.28
C THR A 131 -5.12 -22.21 -2.53
N LYS A 132 -6.39 -21.82 -2.39
CA LYS A 132 -7.37 -21.67 -3.47
C LYS A 132 -7.42 -20.23 -3.93
N THR A 133 -7.59 -19.33 -2.96
CA THR A 133 -7.93 -17.93 -3.20
C THR A 133 -7.12 -17.05 -2.27
N VAL A 134 -6.56 -15.98 -2.82
CA VAL A 134 -5.94 -14.89 -2.07
C VAL A 134 -6.79 -13.65 -2.30
N THR A 135 -7.20 -13.00 -1.22
CA THR A 135 -8.00 -11.77 -1.28
C THR A 135 -7.28 -10.67 -0.50
N VAL A 136 -6.97 -9.57 -1.19
CA VAL A 136 -6.38 -8.37 -0.60
C VAL A 136 -7.46 -7.32 -0.50
N ILE A 137 -7.73 -6.87 0.72
CA ILE A 137 -8.65 -5.78 1.03
C ILE A 137 -7.80 -4.58 1.39
N VAL A 138 -7.89 -3.51 0.59
CA VAL A 138 -7.13 -2.28 0.84
C VAL A 138 -7.96 -1.08 0.38
N PHE A 139 -8.07 -0.07 1.23
CA PHE A 139 -9.03 1.03 1.04
C PHE A 139 -10.46 0.52 0.81
N LYS A 140 -11.07 0.83 -0.35
CA LYS A 140 -12.39 0.34 -0.78
C LYS A 140 -12.29 -0.75 -1.86
N ASN A 141 -11.09 -1.25 -2.11
CA ASN A 141 -10.84 -2.24 -3.15
C ASN A 141 -10.73 -3.63 -2.55
N ILE A 142 -11.38 -4.60 -3.20
CA ILE A 142 -11.25 -6.02 -2.90
C ILE A 142 -10.62 -6.67 -4.12
N ILE A 143 -9.37 -7.11 -3.98
CA ILE A 143 -8.58 -7.66 -5.07
C ILE A 143 -8.46 -9.16 -4.80
N SER A 144 -9.07 -10.00 -5.64
CA SER A 144 -9.10 -11.44 -5.44
C SER A 144 -8.46 -12.20 -6.59
N MET A 145 -7.60 -13.15 -6.26
CA MET A 145 -6.94 -14.07 -7.17
C MET A 145 -7.33 -15.49 -6.78
N SER A 146 -7.83 -16.27 -7.73
CA SER A 146 -8.27 -17.65 -7.49
C SER A 146 -7.69 -18.61 -8.52
N ARG A 147 -7.38 -19.83 -8.07
CA ARG A 147 -7.03 -20.94 -8.98
C ARG A 147 -8.15 -21.30 -9.96
N ASP A 148 -9.39 -20.92 -9.68
CA ASP A 148 -10.51 -21.11 -10.60
C ASP A 148 -10.37 -20.21 -11.85
N ASN A 149 -9.58 -19.14 -11.77
CA ASN A 149 -9.32 -18.19 -12.86
C ASN A 149 -7.83 -17.82 -12.92
N PRO A 150 -6.95 -18.74 -13.37
CA PRO A 150 -5.51 -18.48 -13.45
C PRO A 150 -5.17 -17.27 -14.33
N GLY A 151 -4.17 -16.49 -13.92
CA GLY A 151 -3.74 -15.29 -14.65
C GLY A 151 -4.75 -14.14 -14.64
N LYS A 152 -5.80 -14.20 -13.81
CA LYS A 152 -6.81 -13.15 -13.69
C LYS A 152 -6.96 -12.65 -12.27
N VAL A 153 -7.38 -11.40 -12.16
CA VAL A 153 -7.65 -10.70 -10.90
C VAL A 153 -9.07 -10.15 -10.95
N LEU A 154 -9.87 -10.45 -9.93
CA LEU A 154 -11.18 -9.84 -9.73
C LEU A 154 -11.05 -8.62 -8.82
N VAL A 155 -11.47 -7.45 -9.29
CA VAL A 155 -11.44 -6.19 -8.55
C VAL A 155 -12.87 -5.79 -8.17
N SER A 156 -13.09 -5.67 -6.86
CA SER A 156 -14.31 -5.23 -6.20
C SER A 156 -15.58 -5.96 -6.66
N TYR A 157 -15.45 -7.22 -7.06
CA TYR A 157 -16.52 -8.06 -7.65
C TYR A 157 -17.13 -7.54 -8.95
N LEU A 158 -16.57 -6.49 -9.54
CA LEU A 158 -17.13 -5.82 -10.72
C LEU A 158 -16.34 -6.11 -11.99
N LYS A 159 -15.00 -6.15 -11.88
CA LYS A 159 -14.13 -6.19 -13.04
C LYS A 159 -13.11 -7.31 -12.93
N MET A 160 -13.09 -8.19 -13.93
CA MET A 160 -12.05 -9.18 -14.11
C MET A 160 -10.96 -8.61 -15.02
N LEU A 161 -9.71 -8.64 -14.56
CA LEU A 161 -8.54 -8.16 -15.29
C LEU A 161 -7.61 -9.33 -15.56
N SER A 162 -6.98 -9.35 -16.73
CA SER A 162 -5.89 -10.28 -17.01
C SER A 162 -4.58 -9.70 -16.47
N ILE A 163 -3.78 -10.54 -15.81
CA ILE A 163 -2.41 -10.21 -15.44
C ILE A 163 -1.59 -10.27 -16.72
N PRO A 164 -0.88 -9.19 -17.11
CA PRO A 164 0.02 -9.23 -18.26
C PRO A 164 1.06 -10.34 -18.07
N ASN A 165 1.33 -11.10 -19.12
CA ASN A 165 2.53 -11.94 -19.14
C ASN A 165 3.73 -11.03 -19.36
N GLU A 166 4.75 -11.15 -18.51
CA GLU A 166 6.09 -10.60 -18.79
C GLU A 166 6.76 -11.34 -19.95
#